data_AF-A0A955FKY8-F1
#
_entry.id   AF-A0A955FKY8-F1
#
_cell.length_a   1.000
_cell.length_b   1.000
_cell.length_c   1.000
_cell.angle_alpha   90.00
_cell.angle_beta   90.00
_cell.angle_gamma   90.00
#
_symmetry.space_group_name_H-M   'P 1'
#
loop_
_entity.id
_entity.type
_entity.pdbx_description
1 polymer ?
#
loop_
_entity_poly.entity_id
_entity_poly.type
_entity_poly.pdbx_seq_one_letter_code
_entity_poly.pdbx_strand_id
1 'polypeptide(L)'
;MKNIVVIAHNLRSAHNVGSILRTCEGLGVNTVYLTGYTPHPHYIGDQRLPHIYNKIGKQIQKTALGSQDAQHWQHFDDVRIIINQLKEQGYCLVALEQSPGSIKLPEFRWTDKVALLIGRE
;
A
#
# COMPACT_ATOMS: atom_id res chain seq x y z
N MET A 1 -5.16 18.77 -7.96
CA MET A 1 -5.68 17.46 -7.50
C MET A 1 -4.75 16.96 -6.41
N LYS A 2 -5.29 16.40 -5.32
CA LYS A 2 -4.47 15.81 -4.26
C LYS A 2 -3.81 14.54 -4.80
N ASN A 3 -2.51 14.41 -4.65
CA ASN A 3 -1.75 13.22 -5.02
C ASN A 3 -1.56 12.36 -3.76
N ILE A 4 -2.30 11.27 -3.70
CA ILE A 4 -2.26 10.32 -2.59
C ILE A 4 -1.53 9.08 -3.07
N VAL A 5 -0.58 8.63 -2.26
CA VAL A 5 0.02 7.31 -2.35
C VAL A 5 -0.21 6.57 -1.03
N VAL A 6 -0.27 5.24 -1.10
CA VAL A 6 -0.47 4.38 0.07
C VAL A 6 0.76 3.50 0.25
N ILE A 7 1.27 3.38 1.46
CA ILE A 7 2.32 2.43 1.82
C ILE A 7 1.70 1.39 2.76
N ALA A 8 1.49 0.18 2.26
CA ALA A 8 0.99 -0.96 3.02
C ALA A 8 2.16 -1.77 3.58
N HIS A 9 2.51 -1.50 4.84
CA HIS A 9 3.70 -2.04 5.46
C HIS A 9 3.40 -3.24 6.36
N ASN A 10 4.07 -4.37 6.10
CA ASN A 10 3.99 -5.57 6.92
C ASN A 10 2.56 -6.03 7.23
N LEU A 11 1.66 -5.92 6.24
CA LEU A 11 0.33 -6.53 6.33
C LEU A 11 0.46 -8.05 6.27
N ARG A 12 -0.39 -8.77 7.00
CA ARG A 12 -0.37 -10.25 6.96
C ARG A 12 -1.40 -10.81 5.99
N SER A 13 -2.53 -10.14 5.82
CA SER A 13 -3.68 -10.66 5.09
C SER A 13 -3.62 -10.32 3.60
N ALA A 14 -3.52 -11.35 2.75
CA ALA A 14 -3.69 -11.20 1.30
C ALA A 14 -5.09 -10.65 0.93
N HIS A 15 -6.12 -10.95 1.73
CA HIS A 15 -7.46 -10.41 1.52
C HIS A 15 -7.52 -8.91 1.79
N ASN A 16 -6.84 -8.43 2.82
CA ASN A 16 -6.79 -7.00 3.11
C ASN A 16 -5.99 -6.25 2.06
N VAL A 17 -4.89 -6.84 1.56
CA VAL A 17 -4.17 -6.30 0.41
C VAL A 17 -5.11 -6.14 -0.78
N GLY A 18 -5.89 -7.16 -1.13
CA GLY A 18 -6.84 -7.06 -2.23
C GLY A 18 -7.93 -6.00 -2.01
N SER A 19 -8.48 -5.89 -0.80
CA SER A 19 -9.44 -4.83 -0.45
C SER A 19 -8.83 -3.44 -0.55
N ILE A 20 -7.58 -3.25 -0.09
CA ILE A 20 -6.85 -1.98 -0.19
C ILE A 20 -6.64 -1.60 -1.65
N LEU A 21 -6.19 -2.53 -2.49
CA LEU A 21 -5.99 -2.28 -3.92
C LEU A 21 -7.31 -1.85 -4.59
N ARG A 22 -8.42 -2.52 -4.25
CA ARG A 22 -9.75 -2.17 -4.77
C ARG A 22 -10.22 -0.79 -4.33
N THR A 23 -10.01 -0.45 -3.06
CA THR A 23 -10.33 0.89 -2.55
C THR A 23 -9.45 1.96 -3.19
N CYS A 24 -8.15 1.69 -3.37
CA CYS A 24 -7.21 2.62 -3.98
C CYS A 24 -7.56 2.91 -5.45
N GLU A 25 -7.92 1.88 -6.21
CA GLU A 25 -8.33 2.00 -7.60
C GLU A 25 -9.58 2.87 -7.73
N GLY A 26 -10.64 2.56 -6.98
CA GLY A 26 -11.88 3.33 -7.01
C GLY A 26 -11.77 4.77 -6.49
N LEU A 27 -10.74 5.09 -5.70
CA LEU A 27 -10.48 6.45 -5.18
C LEU A 27 -9.43 7.22 -5.99
N GLY A 28 -8.84 6.63 -7.04
CA GLY A 28 -7.81 7.27 -7.84
C GLY A 28 -6.49 7.50 -7.10
N VAL A 29 -6.12 6.60 -6.19
CA VAL A 29 -4.80 6.61 -5.54
C VAL A 29 -3.73 6.32 -6.59
N ASN A 30 -2.70 7.18 -6.65
CA ASN A 30 -1.71 7.14 -7.72
C ASN A 30 -0.85 5.87 -7.68
N THR A 31 -0.41 5.46 -6.48
CA THR A 31 0.47 4.29 -6.32
C THR A 31 0.28 3.66 -4.95
N VAL A 32 0.27 2.33 -4.92
CA VAL A 32 0.29 1.53 -3.69
C VAL A 32 1.64 0.83 -3.54
N TYR A 33 2.35 1.10 -2.46
CA TYR A 33 3.62 0.48 -2.13
C TYR A 33 3.39 -0.65 -1.12
N LEU A 34 3.57 -1.89 -1.54
CA LEU A 34 3.50 -3.06 -0.69
C LEU A 34 4.90 -3.30 -0.13
N THR A 35 5.10 -3.16 1.19
CA THR A 35 6.47 -3.18 1.75
C THR A 35 6.68 -4.22 2.83
N GLY A 36 7.93 -4.67 2.96
CA GLY A 36 8.29 -5.76 3.85
C GLY A 36 7.66 -7.07 3.41
N TYR A 37 7.13 -7.84 4.34
CA TYR A 37 6.53 -9.14 4.03
C TYR A 37 5.07 -9.06 3.54
N THR A 38 4.51 -7.87 3.32
CA THR A 38 3.15 -7.68 2.81
C THR A 38 2.89 -8.57 1.59
N PRO A 39 1.85 -9.44 1.59
CA PRO A 39 1.51 -10.23 0.42
C PRO A 39 1.29 -9.35 -0.80
N HIS A 40 1.82 -9.74 -1.94
CA HIS A 40 1.71 -8.97 -3.18
C HIS A 40 1.51 -9.91 -4.38
N PRO A 41 0.89 -9.43 -5.47
CA PRO A 41 0.82 -10.19 -6.71
C PRO A 41 2.23 -10.48 -7.27
N HIS A 42 2.30 -11.36 -8.24
CA HIS A 42 3.57 -11.69 -8.92
C HIS A 42 4.03 -10.51 -9.78
N TYR A 43 5.34 -10.26 -9.82
CA TYR A 43 5.97 -9.27 -10.69
C TYR A 43 7.21 -9.86 -11.39
N ILE A 44 7.68 -9.20 -12.45
CA ILE A 44 8.87 -9.64 -13.19
C ILE A 44 10.10 -9.57 -12.29
N GLY A 45 10.77 -10.70 -12.06
CA GLY A 45 11.92 -10.80 -11.16
C GLY A 45 11.59 -11.26 -9.74
N ASP A 46 10.32 -11.58 -9.47
CA ASP A 46 9.89 -12.20 -8.22
C ASP A 46 10.56 -13.57 -8.03
N GLN A 47 11.27 -13.75 -6.91
CA GLN A 47 12.03 -14.97 -6.60
C GLN A 47 11.21 -16.01 -5.83
N ARG A 48 9.95 -15.72 -5.49
CA ARG A 48 9.07 -16.68 -4.80
C ARG A 48 8.74 -17.85 -5.73
N LEU A 49 8.64 -19.05 -5.17
CA LEU A 49 8.30 -20.25 -5.93
C LEU A 49 6.91 -20.13 -6.60
N PRO A 50 6.69 -20.74 -7.79
CA PRO A 50 5.44 -20.64 -8.52
C PRO A 50 4.18 -20.95 -7.71
N HIS A 51 4.19 -22.01 -6.92
CA HIS A 51 3.02 -22.36 -6.11
C HIS A 51 2.74 -21.35 -4.97
N ILE A 52 3.76 -20.61 -4.51
CA ILE A 52 3.62 -19.57 -3.48
C ILE A 52 2.97 -18.32 -4.06
N TYR A 53 3.55 -17.74 -5.12
CA TYR A 53 2.97 -16.51 -5.68
C TYR A 53 1.59 -16.77 -6.30
N ASN A 54 1.35 -17.96 -6.89
CA ASN A 54 0.03 -18.32 -7.42
C ASN A 54 -1.03 -18.41 -6.32
N LYS A 55 -0.67 -18.96 -5.15
CA LYS A 55 -1.58 -19.03 -3.99
C LYS A 55 -1.91 -17.64 -3.48
N ILE A 56 -0.89 -16.79 -3.29
CA ILE A 56 -1.07 -15.41 -2.81
C ILE A 56 -1.91 -14.61 -3.80
N GLY A 57 -1.57 -14.66 -5.09
CA GLY A 57 -2.30 -13.97 -6.15
C GLY A 57 -3.79 -14.33 -6.16
N LYS A 58 -4.13 -15.63 -6.06
CA LYS A 58 -5.52 -16.09 -5.96
C LYS A 58 -6.23 -15.56 -4.71
N GLN A 59 -5.54 -15.44 -3.57
CA GLN A 59 -6.12 -14.90 -2.34
C GLN A 59 -6.39 -13.39 -2.46
N ILE A 60 -5.46 -12.63 -3.03
CA ILE A 60 -5.62 -11.20 -3.32
C ILE A 60 -6.78 -10.97 -4.29
N GLN A 61 -6.83 -11.74 -5.39
CA GLN A 61 -7.84 -11.60 -6.44
C GLN A 61 -9.27 -11.73 -5.90
N LYS A 62 -9.50 -12.57 -4.88
CA LYS A 62 -10.83 -12.77 -4.27
C LYS A 62 -11.46 -11.48 -3.73
N THR A 63 -10.66 -10.53 -3.26
CA THR A 63 -11.15 -9.25 -2.72
C THR A 63 -10.85 -8.06 -3.63
N ALA A 64 -9.76 -8.14 -4.40
CA ALA A 64 -9.38 -7.12 -5.37
C ALA A 64 -10.34 -7.04 -6.57
N LEU A 65 -10.94 -8.16 -6.99
CA LEU A 65 -11.89 -8.23 -8.11
C LEU A 65 -11.39 -7.56 -9.42
N GLY A 66 -10.11 -7.73 -9.76
CA GLY A 66 -9.51 -7.15 -10.97
C GLY A 66 -8.70 -5.88 -10.72
N SER A 67 -8.92 -5.19 -9.59
CA SER A 67 -8.14 -3.99 -9.24
C SER A 67 -6.65 -4.26 -9.05
N GLN A 68 -6.24 -5.51 -8.76
CA GLN A 68 -4.81 -5.85 -8.65
C GLN A 68 -4.03 -5.67 -9.96
N ASP A 69 -4.73 -5.69 -11.09
CA ASP A 69 -4.16 -5.51 -12.43
C ASP A 69 -4.32 -4.07 -12.93
N ALA A 70 -5.36 -3.36 -12.46
CA ALA A 70 -5.65 -1.97 -12.84
C ALA A 70 -4.95 -0.92 -11.96
N GLN A 71 -4.81 -1.18 -10.66
CA GLN A 71 -4.13 -0.30 -9.71
C GLN A 71 -2.62 -0.37 -9.93
N HIS A 72 -1.96 0.79 -10.03
CA HIS A 72 -0.51 0.83 -10.01
C HIS A 72 0.01 0.52 -8.60
N TRP A 73 0.83 -0.52 -8.47
CA TRP A 73 1.49 -0.90 -7.24
C TRP A 73 2.94 -1.32 -7.46
N GLN A 74 3.76 -1.22 -6.42
CA GLN A 74 5.15 -1.62 -6.40
C GLN A 74 5.48 -2.35 -5.09
N HIS A 75 6.42 -3.28 -5.12
CA HIS A 75 6.91 -3.99 -3.93
C HIS A 75 8.33 -3.55 -3.56
N PHE A 76 8.58 -3.38 -2.26
CA PHE A 76 9.91 -3.09 -1.70
C PHE A 76 10.12 -3.86 -0.40
N ASP A 77 11.24 -4.55 -0.25
CA ASP A 77 11.56 -5.25 1.00
C ASP A 77 11.75 -4.28 2.18
N ASP A 78 12.39 -3.13 1.93
CA ASP A 78 12.67 -2.13 2.95
C ASP A 78 11.82 -0.87 2.76
N VAL A 79 10.92 -0.63 3.72
CA VAL A 79 10.02 0.53 3.75
C VAL A 79 10.77 1.87 3.81
N ARG A 80 12.00 1.88 4.34
CA ARG A 80 12.81 3.11 4.47
C ARG A 80 13.17 3.69 3.11
N ILE A 81 13.37 2.84 2.10
CA ILE A 81 13.68 3.25 0.73
C ILE A 81 12.56 4.15 0.22
N ILE A 82 11.32 3.67 0.28
CA ILE A 82 10.19 4.43 -0.27
C ILE A 82 9.82 5.65 0.59
N ILE A 83 9.97 5.55 1.92
CA ILE A 83 9.78 6.67 2.84
C ILE A 83 10.72 7.83 2.51
N ASN A 84 12.00 7.54 2.25
CA ASN A 84 12.99 8.57 1.93
C ASN A 84 12.73 9.18 0.54
N GLN A 85 12.45 8.35 -0.47
CA GLN A 85 12.10 8.82 -1.81
C GLN A 85 10.87 9.74 -1.81
N LEU A 86 9.80 9.36 -1.10
CA LEU A 86 8.59 10.17 -1.04
C LEU A 86 8.82 11.50 -0.30
N LYS A 87 9.64 11.50 0.76
CA LYS A 87 10.06 12.73 1.45
C LYS A 87 10.82 13.67 0.51
N GLU A 88 11.78 13.16 -0.25
CA GLU A 88 12.54 13.94 -1.25
C GLU A 88 11.63 14.51 -2.35
N GLN A 89 10.56 13.78 -2.69
CA GLN A 89 9.53 14.23 -3.65
C GLN A 89 8.51 15.23 -3.06
N GLY A 90 8.66 15.59 -1.78
CA GLY A 90 7.82 16.56 -1.08
C GLY A 90 6.48 16.00 -0.59
N TYR A 91 6.36 14.69 -0.41
CA TYR A 91 5.16 14.11 0.21
C TYR A 91 5.15 14.34 1.73
N CYS A 92 3.98 14.71 2.25
CA CYS A 92 3.69 14.66 3.68
C CYS A 92 3.44 13.21 4.09
N LEU A 93 4.27 12.66 4.99
CA LEU A 93 4.06 11.31 5.52
C LEU A 93 3.05 11.32 6.65
N VAL A 94 2.04 10.46 6.55
CA VAL A 94 0.96 10.34 7.52
C VAL A 94 0.84 8.87 7.91
N ALA A 95 1.07 8.55 9.18
CA ALA A 95 0.83 7.21 9.70
C ALA A 95 -0.62 7.08 10.17
N LEU A 96 -1.33 6.07 9.68
CA LEU A 96 -2.64 5.69 10.19
C LEU A 96 -2.43 4.73 11.36
N GLU A 97 -2.37 5.27 12.57
CA GLU A 97 -2.08 4.50 13.78
C GLU A 97 -2.78 5.08 15.01
N GLN A 98 -3.11 4.22 15.96
CA GLN A 98 -3.54 4.58 17.30
C GLN A 98 -2.31 4.83 18.19
N SER A 99 -1.94 6.11 18.33
CA SER A 99 -0.84 6.54 19.19
C SER A 99 -1.32 7.70 20.08
N PRO A 100 -0.78 7.84 21.31
CA PRO A 100 -1.06 9.01 22.14
C PRO A 100 -0.75 10.36 21.46
N GLY A 101 0.14 10.38 20.47
CA GLY A 101 0.47 11.56 19.67
C GLY A 101 -0.35 11.72 18.38
N SER A 102 -1.35 10.88 18.13
CA SER A 102 -2.14 10.93 16.89
C SER A 102 -3.08 12.14 16.86
N ILE A 103 -3.16 12.78 15.68
CA ILE A 103 -4.14 13.83 15.39
C ILE A 103 -5.46 13.15 15.03
N LYS A 104 -6.58 13.62 15.58
CA LYS A 104 -7.91 13.10 15.21
C LYS A 104 -8.20 13.40 13.75
N LEU A 105 -8.79 12.44 13.03
CA LEU A 105 -9.07 12.58 11.59
C LEU A 105 -9.82 13.86 11.20
N PRO A 106 -10.86 14.33 11.95
CA PRO A 106 -11.56 15.58 11.61
C PRO A 106 -10.69 16.84 11.77
N GLU A 107 -9.63 16.78 12.58
CA GLU A 107 -8.72 17.89 12.85
C GLU A 107 -7.50 17.86 11.90
N PHE A 108 -7.32 16.76 11.18
CA PHE A 108 -6.18 16.57 10.29
C PHE A 108 -6.26 17.49 9.07
N ARG A 109 -5.22 18.29 8.86
CA ARG A 109 -5.10 19.20 7.72
C ARG A 109 -4.37 18.52 6.57
N TRP A 110 -5.11 18.24 5.51
CA TRP A 110 -4.57 17.62 4.30
C TRP A 110 -3.67 18.57 3.50
N THR A 111 -2.60 18.03 2.93
CA THR A 111 -1.72 18.71 1.96
C THR A 111 -2.01 18.21 0.54
N ASP A 112 -1.35 18.81 -0.47
CA ASP A 112 -1.49 18.40 -1.87
C ASP A 112 -0.84 17.05 -2.19
N LYS A 113 0.23 16.68 -1.47
CA LYS A 113 0.92 15.40 -1.60
C LYS A 113 0.94 14.68 -0.26
N VAL A 114 0.27 13.53 -0.18
CA VAL A 114 0.17 12.72 1.03
C VAL A 114 0.59 11.29 0.74
N ALA A 115 1.46 10.76 1.59
CA ALA A 115 1.81 9.35 1.62
C ALA A 115 1.26 8.75 2.92
N LEU A 116 0.21 7.95 2.78
CA LEU A 116 -0.48 7.29 3.88
C LEU A 116 0.20 5.96 4.18
N LEU A 117 0.87 5.86 5.32
CA LEU A 117 1.45 4.63 5.83
C LEU A 117 0.41 3.89 6.68
N ILE A 118 0.07 2.67 6.26
CA ILE A 118 -0.77 1.74 7.01
C ILE A 118 0.07 0.55 7.48
N GLY A 119 -0.04 0.25 8.76
CA GLY A 119 0.66 -0.86 9.40
C GLY A 119 -0.17 -2.14 9.43
N ARG A 120 0.40 -3.16 10.08
CA ARG A 120 -0.22 -4.47 10.32
C ARG A 120 -1.57 -4.34 11.04
N GLU A 121 -2.48 -5.27 10.74
CA GLU A 121 -3.75 -5.48 11.45
C GLU A 121 -3.58 -6.03 12.87
#